data_AF-A0A2E6I023-F1
#
_entry.id   AF-A0A2E6I023-F1
#
_cell.length_a   1.000
_cell.length_b   1.000
_cell.length_c   1.000
_cell.angle_alpha   90.00
_cell.angle_beta   90.00
_cell.angle_gamma   90.00
#
_symmetry.space_group_name_H-M   'P 1'
#
loop_
_entity.id
_entity.type
_entity.pdbx_description
1 polymer ?
#
loop_
_entity_poly.entity_id
_entity_poly.type
_entity_poly.pdbx_seq_one_letter_code
_entity_poly.pdbx_strand_id
1 'polypeptide(L)' 'MDVNIRDRHGDPILVLALLQKYRGTALKLLVHGANARSTDRHRKSAVEIARQAGMHRVVNRLREMGARE' A
#
# COMPACT_ATOMS: atom_id res chain seq x y z
N MET A 1 -0.05 -1.61 -17.99
CA MET A 1 -0.64 -0.64 -17.03
C MET A 1 0.35 -0.47 -15.90
N ASP A 2 0.70 0.77 -15.57
CA ASP A 2 1.58 1.08 -14.44
C ASP A 2 0.81 0.92 -13.11
N VAL A 3 1.39 0.22 -12.14
CA VAL A 3 0.80 -0.03 -10.81
C VAL A 3 1.26 0.96 -9.75
N ASN A 4 2.17 1.87 -10.10
CA ASN A 4 2.69 2.91 -9.22
C ASN A 4 2.08 4.28 -9.52
N ILE A 5 0.96 4.30 -10.24
CA ILE A 5 0.20 5.52 -10.50
C ILE A 5 -0.25 6.18 -9.20
N ARG A 6 -0.32 7.51 -9.26
CA ARG A 6 -0.74 8.37 -8.16
C ARG A 6 -2.02 9.11 -8.55
N ASP A 7 -2.85 9.42 -7.57
CA ASP A 7 -4.00 10.29 -7.80
C ASP A 7 -3.58 11.78 -7.88
N ARG A 8 -4.58 12.65 -7.99
CA ARG A 8 -4.40 14.12 -8.02
C ARG A 8 -3.78 14.70 -6.74
N HIS A 9 -3.78 13.95 -5.64
CA HIS A 9 -3.18 14.34 -4.36
C HIS A 9 -1.77 13.77 -4.18
N GLY A 10 -1.29 12.99 -5.16
CA GLY A 10 0.03 12.35 -5.13
C GLY A 10 0.05 11.02 -4.38
N ASP A 11 -1.12 10.53 -3.94
CA ASP A 11 -1.25 9.27 -3.21
C ASP A 11 -1.16 8.08 -4.18
N PRO A 12 -0.22 7.14 -3.97
CA PRO A 12 -0.11 5.94 -4.79
C PRO A 12 -1.37 5.07 -4.73
N ILE A 13 -1.73 4.42 -5.82
CA ILE A 13 -2.92 3.55 -5.88
C ILE A 13 -2.92 2.44 -4.82
N LEU A 14 -1.73 1.95 -4.45
CA LEU A 14 -1.57 1.02 -3.32
C LEU A 14 -2.05 1.65 -2.01
N VAL A 15 -1.63 2.88 -1.70
CA VAL A 15 -2.02 3.61 -0.48
C VAL A 15 -3.53 3.83 -0.45
N LEU A 16 -4.13 4.21 -1.57
CA LEU A 16 -5.58 4.37 -1.68
C LEU A 16 -6.32 3.06 -1.39
N ALA A 17 -5.84 1.93 -1.91
CA ALA A 17 -6.43 0.62 -1.62
C ALA A 17 -6.32 0.26 -0.13
N LEU A 18 -5.26 0.67 0.55
CA LEU A 18 -5.09 0.46 2.00
C LEU A 18 -6.03 1.34 2.83
N LEU A 19 -6.14 2.63 2.49
CA LEU A 19 -7.05 3.58 3.14
C LEU A 19 -8.51 3.13 3.02
N GLN A 20 -8.90 2.62 1.85
CA GLN A 20 -10.23 2.07 1.59
C GLN A 20 -10.42 0.64 2.13
N LYS A 21 -9.42 0.06 2.79
CA LYS A 21 -9.42 -1.31 3.34
C LYS A 21 -9.67 -2.41 2.30
N TYR A 22 -9.34 -2.16 1.04
CA TYR A 22 -9.48 -3.11 -0.07
C TYR A 22 -8.34 -4.13 -0.08
N ARG A 23 -8.40 -5.09 0.85
CA ARG A 23 -7.37 -6.14 1.04
C ARG A 23 -7.02 -6.89 -0.24
N GLY A 24 -8.04 -7.34 -0.99
CA GLY A 24 -7.83 -8.08 -2.23
C GLY A 24 -7.14 -7.25 -3.31
N THR A 25 -7.55 -5.98 -3.45
CA THR A 25 -6.94 -5.04 -4.40
C THR A 25 -5.51 -4.71 -4.01
N ALA A 26 -5.25 -4.41 -2.73
CA ALA A 26 -3.90 -4.15 -2.24
C ALA A 26 -2.94 -5.33 -2.50
N LEU A 27 -3.39 -6.56 -2.25
CA LEU A 27 -2.59 -7.76 -2.56
C LEU A 27 -2.32 -7.91 -4.06
N LYS A 28 -3.33 -7.71 -4.91
CA LYS A 28 -3.15 -7.76 -6.37
C LYS A 28 -2.15 -6.70 -6.84
N LEU A 29 -2.25 -5.47 -6.33
CA LEU A 29 -1.31 -4.39 -6.64
C LEU A 29 0.13 -4.77 -6.25
N LEU A 30 0.33 -5.33 -5.06
CA LEU A 30 1.63 -5.82 -4.61
C LEU A 30 2.17 -6.95 -5.50
N VAL A 31 1.32 -7.92 -5.89
CA VAL A 31 1.70 -8.99 -6.82
C VAL A 31 2.14 -8.44 -8.17
N HIS A 32 1.51 -7.36 -8.64
CA HIS A 32 1.86 -6.69 -9.89
C HIS A 32 3.05 -5.72 -9.78
N GLY A 33 3.73 -5.65 -8.63
CA GLY A 33 4.94 -4.83 -8.46
C GLY A 33 4.68 -3.40 -7.97
N ALA A 34 3.55 -3.14 -7.30
CA ALA A 34 3.34 -1.87 -6.63
C ALA A 34 4.40 -1.64 -5.56
N ASN A 35 4.86 -0.39 -5.45
CA ASN A 35 5.93 0.00 -4.56
C ASN A 35 5.47 -0.13 -3.10
N ALA A 36 5.93 -1.20 -2.44
CA ALA A 36 5.61 -1.47 -1.04
C ALA A 36 6.15 -0.39 -0.08
N ARG A 37 7.12 0.44 -0.52
CA ARG A 37 7.70 1.55 0.24
C ARG A 37 7.00 2.89 0.00
N SER A 38 5.87 2.87 -0.70
CA SER A 38 5.04 4.05 -0.91
C SER A 38 4.53 4.62 0.41
N THR A 39 4.45 5.94 0.46
CA THR A 39 3.83 6.69 1.56
C THR A 39 2.61 7.45 1.05
N ASP A 40 1.67 7.74 1.95
CA ASP A 40 0.61 8.72 1.68
C ASP A 40 1.15 10.16 1.68
N ARG A 41 0.27 11.11 1.37
CA ARG A 41 0.52 12.56 1.44
C ARG A 41 0.92 13.07 2.82
N HIS A 42 0.62 12.32 3.89
CA HIS A 42 1.02 12.61 5.26
C HIS A 42 2.32 11.92 5.66
N ARG A 43 3.03 11.32 4.70
CA ARG A 43 4.24 10.50 4.88
C ARG A 43 4.05 9.24 5.72
N LYS A 44 2.82 8.76 5.90
CA LYS A 44 2.58 7.46 6.53
C LYS A 44 2.96 6.36 5.56
N SER A 45 3.72 5.37 6.03
CA SER A 45 4.10 4.23 5.20
C SER A 45 2.91 3.33 4.90
N ALA A 46 2.97 2.63 3.76
CA ALA A 46 1.97 1.60 3.43
C ALA A 46 1.80 0.56 4.56
N VAL A 47 2.88 0.24 5.29
CA VAL A 47 2.86 -0.68 6.43
C VAL A 47 2.03 -0.10 7.58
N GLU A 48 2.26 1.16 7.95
CA GLU A 48 1.51 1.84 9.01
C GLU A 48 0.00 1.89 8.69
N ILE A 49 -0.36 2.24 7.45
CA ILE A 49 -1.75 2.33 7.02
C ILE A 49 -2.41 0.95 7.05
N ALA A 50 -1.74 -0.08 6.51
CA ALA A 50 -2.24 -1.46 6.54
C ALA A 50 -2.40 -1.99 7.97
N ARG A 51 -1.49 -1.61 8.88
CA ARG A 51 -1.55 -1.96 10.31
C ARG A 51 -2.74 -1.29 11.00
N GLN A 52 -2.92 0.01 10.81
CA GLN A 52 -4.07 0.77 11.34
C GLN A 52 -5.41 0.23 10.80
N ALA A 53 -5.41 -0.28 9.57
CA ALA A 53 -6.58 -0.90 8.95
C ALA A 53 -6.83 -2.36 9.39
N GLY A 54 -5.98 -2.97 10.22
CA GLY A 54 -6.10 -4.37 10.65
C GLY A 54 -5.93 -5.37 9.49
N MET A 55 -5.11 -5.04 8.49
CA MET A 55 -4.90 -5.84 7.28
C MET A 55 -3.65 -6.73 7.42
N HIS A 56 -3.64 -7.63 8.43
CA HIS A 56 -2.46 -8.43 8.79
C HIS A 56 -1.77 -9.14 7.61
N ARG A 57 -2.56 -9.73 6.69
CA ARG A 57 -2.00 -10.38 5.49
C ARG A 57 -1.25 -9.40 4.58
N VAL A 58 -1.76 -8.18 4.45
CA VAL A 58 -1.13 -7.13 3.63
C VAL A 58 0.12 -6.59 4.32
N VAL A 59 0.07 -6.40 5.64
CA VAL A 59 1.24 -6.02 6.46
C VAL A 59 2.39 -7.02 6.27
N ASN A 60 2.11 -8.32 6.37
CA ASN A 60 3.12 -9.35 6.15
C ASN A 60 3.70 -9.27 4.73
N ARG A 61 2.84 -9.13 3.72
CA ARG A 61 3.29 -9.02 2.33
C ARG A 61 4.16 -7.79 2.07
N LEU A 62 3.81 -6.65 2.67
CA LEU A 62 4.61 -5.42 2.56
C LEU A 62 6.00 -5.62 3.20
N ARG A 63 6.07 -6.25 4.38
CA ARG A 63 7.33 -6.55 5.06
C ARG A 63 8.21 -7.53 4.28
N GLU A 64 7.62 -8.57 3.68
CA GLU A 64 8.33 -9.50 2.77
C GLU A 64 8.98 -8.76 1.59
N MET A 65 8.35 -7.70 1.11
CA MET A 65 8.87 -6.84 0.03
C MET A 65 9.85 -5.76 0.53
N GLY A 66 10.27 -5.84 1.80
CA GLY A 66 11.23 -4.92 2.40
C GLY A 66 10.66 -3.55 2.78
N ALA A 67 9.33 -3.40 2.82
CA ALA A 67 8.70 -2.21 3.35
C ALA A 67 8.93 -2.12 4.87
N ARG A 68 9.25 -0.91 5.32
CA ARG A 68 9.53 -0.60 6.73
C ARG A 68 8.44 0.33 7.24
N GLU A 69 8.30 0.34 8.56
CA GLU A 69 7.41 1.26 9.27
C GLU A 69 7.87 2.71 9.07
#